data_AF-A0A818XVS1-F1
#
_entry.id   AF-A0A818XVS1-F1
#
_cell.length_a   1.000
_cell.length_b   1.000
_cell.length_c   1.000
_cell.angle_alpha   90.00
_cell.angle_beta   90.00
_cell.angle_gamma   90.00
#
_symmetry.space_group_name_H-M   'P 1'
#
loop_
_entity.id
_entity.type
_entity.pdbx_description
1 polymer ?
#
loop_
_entity_poly.entity_id
_entity_poly.type
_entity_poly.pdbx_seq_one_letter_code
_entity_poly.pdbx_strand_id
1 'polypeptide(L)'
;MEIEEKTLAPDDTNLTTTYNNIAVTYHSMGDKTHALSFYEKTLAIREKILSIKDPSFVSTYNSIGFLCSSMGRKSDVVNYIEKSLNVQEKLPNPNRPLMLKIHLTTARMYEDLKDNDAALKHAEHSLTIARSIFDPSDINVKYIQDYVNLLHSTLSS
;
A
#
# COMPACT_ATOMS: atom_id res chain seq x y z
N MET A 1 -6.52 29.48 20.63
CA MET A 1 -6.36 28.38 19.67
C MET A 1 -4.91 28.46 19.22
N GLU A 2 -4.02 27.85 19.99
CA GLU A 2 -2.61 27.72 19.62
C GLU A 2 -2.52 26.61 18.58
N ILE A 3 -2.08 26.98 17.37
CA ILE A 3 -1.60 26.00 16.41
C ILE A 3 -0.16 25.74 16.86
N GLU A 4 0.08 24.62 17.54
CA GLU A 4 1.43 24.14 17.79
C GLU A 4 2.07 23.82 16.44
N GLU A 5 2.82 24.77 15.91
CA GLU A 5 3.71 24.57 14.78
C GLU A 5 4.87 23.71 15.29
N LYS A 6 4.67 22.39 15.19
CA LYS A 6 5.67 21.37 15.52
C LYS A 6 6.85 21.56 14.58
N THR A 7 7.86 22.30 15.05
CA THR A 7 9.09 22.57 14.31
C THR A 7 9.82 21.26 14.12
N LEU A 8 9.68 20.67 12.92
CA LEU A 8 10.50 19.56 12.48
C LEU A 8 11.96 19.99 12.55
N ALA A 9 12.79 19.29 13.34
CA ALA A 9 14.22 19.50 13.27
C ALA A 9 14.69 19.18 11.83
N PRO A 10 15.41 20.08 11.15
CA PRO A 10 15.91 19.84 9.79
C PRO A 10 16.68 18.52 9.65
N ASP A 11 17.30 18.07 10.73
CA ASP A 11 18.03 16.81 10.81
C ASP A 11 17.13 15.58 10.61
N ASP A 12 15.90 15.57 11.10
CA ASP A 12 15.00 14.41 10.99
C ASP A 12 14.56 14.17 9.53
N THR A 13 14.25 15.24 8.80
CA THR A 13 13.87 15.15 7.37
C THR A 13 15.07 14.70 6.52
N ASN A 14 16.25 15.26 6.76
CA ASN A 14 17.48 14.85 6.07
C ASN A 14 17.85 13.39 6.40
N LEU A 15 17.63 12.96 7.65
CA LEU A 15 17.90 11.61 8.10
C LEU A 15 16.96 10.58 7.45
N THR A 16 15.66 10.89 7.32
CA THR A 16 14.72 9.99 6.62
C THR A 16 15.09 9.80 5.15
N THR A 17 15.52 10.87 4.47
CA THR A 17 15.99 10.80 3.07
C THR A 17 17.25 9.93 2.97
N THR A 18 18.19 10.14 3.89
CA THR A 18 19.44 9.37 3.95
C THR A 18 19.18 7.89 4.19
N TYR A 19 18.36 7.54 5.20
CA TYR A 19 18.02 6.14 5.48
C TYR A 19 17.25 5.48 4.34
N ASN A 20 16.35 6.20 3.67
CA ASN A 20 15.67 5.68 2.49
C ASN A 20 16.67 5.36 1.36
N ASN A 21 17.65 6.21 1.11
CA ASN A 21 18.67 5.98 0.09
C ASN A 21 19.60 4.81 0.45
N ILE A 22 19.96 4.67 1.73
CA ILE A 22 20.71 3.52 2.22
C ILE A 22 19.91 2.22 2.03
N ALA A 23 18.60 2.25 2.31
CA ALA A 23 17.73 1.10 2.09
C ALA A 23 17.68 0.67 0.61
N VAL A 24 17.54 1.63 -0.30
CA VAL A 24 17.58 1.39 -1.75
C VAL A 24 18.93 0.80 -2.17
N THR A 25 20.03 1.28 -1.60
CA THR A 25 21.39 0.78 -1.89
C THR A 25 21.56 -0.67 -1.43
N TYR A 26 21.17 -1.02 -0.20
CA TYR A 26 21.21 -2.41 0.24
C TYR A 26 20.31 -3.31 -0.60
N HIS A 27 19.13 -2.81 -0.99
CA HIS A 27 18.22 -3.56 -1.85
C HIS A 27 18.85 -3.87 -3.22
N SER A 28 19.51 -2.89 -3.85
CA SER A 28 20.18 -3.09 -5.14
C SER A 28 21.38 -4.04 -5.04
N MET A 29 22.02 -4.11 -3.86
CA MET A 29 23.06 -5.10 -3.55
C MET A 29 22.51 -6.49 -3.21
N GLY A 30 21.18 -6.65 -3.16
CA GLY A 30 20.52 -7.91 -2.80
C GLY A 30 20.41 -8.17 -1.29
N ASP A 31 20.89 -7.25 -0.44
CA ASP A 31 20.80 -7.34 1.01
C ASP A 31 19.43 -6.85 1.50
N LYS A 32 18.45 -7.74 1.39
CA LYS A 32 17.05 -7.44 1.70
C LYS A 32 16.83 -7.19 3.19
N THR A 33 17.63 -7.79 4.07
CA THR A 33 17.47 -7.64 5.53
C THR A 33 17.90 -6.25 5.97
N HIS A 34 19.06 -5.75 5.53
CA HIS A 34 19.47 -4.40 5.86
C HIS A 34 18.59 -3.35 5.19
N ALA A 35 18.17 -3.58 3.93
CA ALA A 35 17.23 -2.71 3.26
C ALA A 35 15.94 -2.52 4.08
N LEU A 36 15.36 -3.62 4.59
CA LEU A 36 14.16 -3.57 5.41
C LEU A 36 14.38 -2.75 6.70
N SER A 37 15.48 -3.01 7.41
CA SER A 37 15.81 -2.30 8.64
C SER A 37 15.91 -0.79 8.44
N PHE A 38 16.50 -0.32 7.33
CA PHE A 38 16.60 1.11 7.03
C PHE A 38 15.26 1.73 6.61
N TYR A 39 14.40 0.99 5.89
CA TYR A 39 13.04 1.45 5.63
C TYR A 39 12.20 1.55 6.92
N GLU A 40 12.32 0.60 7.84
CA GLU A 40 11.64 0.66 9.15
C GLU A 40 12.13 1.84 10.01
N LYS A 41 13.44 2.10 10.03
CA LYS A 41 13.98 3.32 10.67
C LYS A 41 13.43 4.59 10.03
N THR A 42 13.28 4.61 8.71
CA THR A 42 12.68 5.73 7.98
C THR A 42 11.23 5.96 8.42
N LEU A 43 10.42 4.88 8.53
CA LEU A 43 9.05 4.97 9.03
C LEU A 43 9.00 5.51 10.46
N ALA A 44 9.82 4.98 11.36
CA ALA A 44 9.84 5.38 12.78
C ALA A 44 10.14 6.87 12.98
N ILE A 45 10.96 7.47 12.12
CA ILE A 45 11.22 8.92 12.15
C ILE A 45 10.03 9.68 11.55
N ARG A 46 9.51 9.24 10.40
CA ARG A 46 8.34 9.87 9.77
C ARG A 46 7.12 9.89 10.68
N GLU A 47 6.86 8.83 11.42
CA GLU A 47 5.74 8.75 12.39
C GLU A 47 5.85 9.81 13.52
N LYS A 48 7.08 10.24 13.86
CA LYS A 48 7.29 11.27 14.89
C LYS A 48 7.05 12.68 14.36
N ILE A 49 7.42 12.92 13.10
CA ILE A 49 7.56 14.27 12.55
C ILE A 49 6.48 14.63 11.53
N LEU A 50 5.83 13.64 10.90
CA LEU A 50 4.80 13.82 9.89
C LEU A 50 3.43 13.39 10.40
N SER A 51 2.38 14.00 9.85
CA SER A 51 1.01 13.48 9.99
C SER A 51 0.89 12.16 9.24
N ILE A 52 0.11 11.20 9.76
CA ILE A 52 -0.12 9.89 9.12
C ILE A 52 -0.74 10.00 7.71
N LYS A 53 -1.24 11.18 7.33
CA LYS A 53 -1.74 11.51 5.99
C LYS A 53 -0.63 12.01 5.04
N ASP A 54 0.63 11.94 5.41
CA ASP A 54 1.72 12.39 4.56
C ASP A 54 1.96 11.40 3.40
N PRO A 55 2.01 11.85 2.13
CA PRO A 55 2.21 10.97 0.98
C PRO A 55 3.52 10.17 1.01
N SER A 56 4.54 10.62 1.76
CA SER A 56 5.80 9.89 1.89
C SER A 56 5.62 8.52 2.54
N PHE A 57 4.60 8.31 3.37
CA PHE A 57 4.31 6.99 3.92
C PHE A 57 3.96 5.98 2.82
N VAL A 58 3.25 6.41 1.76
CA VAL A 58 2.88 5.55 0.62
C VAL A 58 4.12 4.97 -0.05
N SER A 59 5.13 5.80 -0.33
CA SER A 59 6.33 5.34 -1.04
C SER A 59 7.16 4.35 -0.20
N THR A 60 7.29 4.58 1.10
CA THR A 60 8.02 3.66 1.97
C THR A 60 7.27 2.37 2.24
N TYR A 61 5.96 2.41 2.49
CA TYR A 61 5.17 1.19 2.62
C TYR A 61 5.20 0.34 1.36
N ASN A 62 5.08 0.95 0.17
CA ASN A 62 5.19 0.21 -1.10
C ASN A 62 6.58 -0.41 -1.28
N SER A 63 7.65 0.31 -0.91
CA SER A 63 9.03 -0.21 -1.01
C SER A 63 9.25 -1.41 -0.10
N ILE A 64 8.73 -1.35 1.14
CA ILE A 64 8.78 -2.49 2.06
C ILE A 64 7.94 -3.66 1.55
N GLY A 65 6.73 -3.39 1.03
CA GLY A 65 5.87 -4.44 0.46
C GLY A 65 6.55 -5.18 -0.70
N PHE A 66 7.22 -4.44 -1.61
CA PHE A 66 8.01 -5.04 -2.68
C PHE A 66 9.16 -5.90 -2.14
N LEU A 67 9.87 -5.39 -1.12
CA LEU A 67 10.96 -6.10 -0.49
C LEU A 67 10.50 -7.41 0.16
N CYS A 68 9.43 -7.36 0.95
CA CYS A 68 8.81 -8.54 1.57
C CYS A 68 8.37 -9.57 0.52
N SER A 69 7.85 -9.10 -0.64
CA SER A 69 7.47 -9.99 -1.75
C SER A 69 8.69 -10.72 -2.30
N SER A 70 9.79 -10.00 -2.50
CA SER A 70 11.06 -10.60 -2.94
C SER A 70 11.68 -11.57 -1.90
N MET A 71 11.23 -11.51 -0.65
CA MET A 71 11.63 -12.42 0.43
C MET A 71 10.63 -13.59 0.63
N GLY A 72 9.54 -13.64 -0.14
CA GLY A 72 8.47 -14.64 0.02
C GLY A 72 7.59 -14.42 1.25
N ARG A 73 7.68 -13.27 1.91
CA ARG A 73 6.97 -12.94 3.16
C ARG A 73 5.56 -12.42 2.86
N LYS A 74 4.68 -13.29 2.35
CA LYS A 74 3.35 -12.91 1.84
C LYS A 74 2.50 -12.11 2.85
N SER A 75 2.49 -12.50 4.12
CA SER A 75 1.74 -11.81 5.19
C SER A 75 2.22 -10.37 5.40
N ASP A 76 3.53 -10.14 5.32
CA ASP A 76 4.10 -8.80 5.47
C ASP A 76 3.79 -7.92 4.26
N VAL A 77 3.82 -8.49 3.05
CA VAL A 77 3.42 -7.76 1.83
C VAL A 77 2.02 -7.19 1.99
N VAL A 78 1.07 -8.05 2.40
CA VAL A 78 -0.31 -7.66 2.63
C VAL A 78 -0.41 -6.53 3.66
N ASN A 79 0.21 -6.70 4.83
CA ASN A 79 0.20 -5.69 5.90
C ASN A 79 0.70 -4.31 5.42
N TYR A 80 1.84 -4.26 4.72
CA TYR A 80 2.38 -2.98 4.25
C TYR A 80 1.57 -2.38 3.10
N ILE A 81 0.99 -3.20 2.21
CA ILE A 81 0.09 -2.71 1.16
C ILE A 81 -1.18 -2.11 1.77
N GLU A 82 -1.78 -2.75 2.78
CA GLU A 82 -2.95 -2.20 3.48
C GLU A 82 -2.64 -0.85 4.15
N LYS A 83 -1.49 -0.72 4.79
CA LYS A 83 -1.03 0.56 5.37
C LYS A 83 -0.89 1.64 4.29
N SER A 84 -0.33 1.28 3.13
CA SER A 84 -0.19 2.18 1.97
C SER A 84 -1.55 2.65 1.44
N LEU A 85 -2.49 1.73 1.25
CA LEU A 85 -3.86 2.04 0.81
C LEU A 85 -4.58 2.97 1.79
N ASN A 86 -4.47 2.71 3.09
CA ASN A 86 -5.10 3.54 4.13
C ASN A 86 -4.55 4.98 4.17
N VAL A 87 -3.27 5.19 3.85
CA VAL A 87 -2.72 6.55 3.67
C VAL A 87 -3.29 7.16 2.39
N GLN A 88 -3.26 6.41 1.28
CA GLN A 88 -3.70 6.86 -0.02
C GLN A 88 -5.18 7.30 -0.03
N GLU A 89 -6.05 6.59 0.68
CA GLU A 89 -7.48 6.92 0.88
C GLU A 89 -7.70 8.23 1.64
N LYS A 90 -6.78 8.59 2.53
CA LYS A 90 -6.87 9.79 3.38
C LYS A 90 -6.26 11.03 2.76
N LEU A 91 -5.62 10.90 1.59
CA LEU A 91 -5.07 12.03 0.85
C LEU A 91 -6.19 12.88 0.24
N PRO A 92 -6.04 14.21 0.17
CA PRO A 92 -7.03 15.08 -0.50
C PRO A 92 -7.28 14.71 -1.95
N ASN A 93 -6.22 14.24 -2.64
CA ASN A 93 -6.25 13.81 -4.03
C ASN A 93 -5.75 12.36 -4.12
N PRO A 94 -6.60 11.36 -3.83
CA PRO A 94 -6.20 9.97 -3.89
C PRO A 94 -5.89 9.57 -5.34
N ASN A 95 -4.78 8.84 -5.55
CA ASN A 95 -4.42 8.28 -6.85
C ASN A 95 -5.31 7.06 -7.14
N ARG A 96 -6.52 7.34 -7.65
CA ARG A 96 -7.53 6.31 -7.94
C ARG A 96 -7.02 5.20 -8.87
N PRO A 97 -6.32 5.49 -9.99
CA PRO A 97 -5.77 4.44 -10.85
C PRO A 97 -4.76 3.54 -10.13
N LEU A 98 -3.90 4.10 -9.28
CA LEU A 98 -2.97 3.30 -8.49
C LEU A 98 -3.70 2.42 -7.48
N MET A 99 -4.65 2.99 -6.73
CA MET A 99 -5.46 2.26 -5.75
C MET A 99 -6.23 1.11 -6.40
N LEU A 100 -6.82 1.33 -7.58
CA LEU A 100 -7.50 0.29 -8.36
C LEU A 100 -6.59 -0.92 -8.58
N LYS A 101 -5.38 -0.68 -9.10
CA LYS A 101 -4.40 -1.73 -9.37
C LYS A 101 -3.97 -2.45 -8.10
N ILE A 102 -3.75 -1.71 -7.02
CA ILE A 102 -3.34 -2.27 -5.73
C ILE A 102 -4.47 -3.15 -5.17
N HIS A 103 -5.70 -2.64 -5.03
CA HIS A 103 -6.82 -3.44 -4.52
C HIS A 103 -7.04 -4.72 -5.32
N LEU A 104 -7.00 -4.66 -6.66
CA LEU A 104 -7.16 -5.86 -7.49
C LEU A 104 -6.03 -6.88 -7.28
N THR A 105 -4.80 -6.40 -7.09
CA THR A 105 -3.65 -7.28 -6.81
C THR A 105 -3.75 -7.89 -5.41
N THR A 106 -4.11 -7.10 -4.41
CA THR A 106 -4.31 -7.54 -3.03
C THR A 106 -5.44 -8.57 -2.93
N ALA A 107 -6.53 -8.39 -3.69
CA ALA A 107 -7.60 -9.38 -3.74
C ALA A 107 -7.10 -10.77 -4.16
N ARG A 108 -6.29 -10.83 -5.23
CA ARG A 108 -5.68 -12.08 -5.70
C ARG A 108 -4.67 -12.65 -4.70
N MET A 109 -3.93 -11.78 -4.00
CA MET A 109 -3.02 -12.23 -2.94
C MET A 109 -3.77 -12.88 -1.77
N TYR A 110 -4.94 -12.36 -1.39
CA TYR A 110 -5.77 -12.95 -0.36
C TYR A 110 -6.44 -14.25 -0.83
N GLU A 111 -6.83 -14.33 -2.10
CA GLU A 111 -7.30 -15.59 -2.72
C GLU A 111 -6.19 -16.68 -2.65
N ASP A 112 -4.95 -16.34 -2.99
CA ASP A 112 -3.78 -17.22 -2.85
C ASP A 112 -3.53 -17.66 -1.38
N LEU A 113 -3.90 -16.81 -0.42
CA LEU A 113 -3.82 -17.09 1.02
C LEU A 113 -5.07 -17.82 1.55
N LYS A 114 -6.05 -18.10 0.69
CA LYS A 114 -7.36 -18.71 1.02
C LYS A 114 -8.19 -17.88 2.00
N ASP A 115 -7.94 -16.57 2.04
CA ASP A 115 -8.76 -15.60 2.78
C ASP A 115 -9.75 -14.96 1.80
N ASN A 116 -10.82 -15.71 1.49
CA ASN A 116 -11.79 -15.29 0.47
C ASN A 116 -12.61 -14.06 0.90
N ASP A 117 -12.81 -13.86 2.21
CA ASP A 117 -13.47 -12.67 2.75
C ASP A 117 -12.64 -11.41 2.49
N ALA A 118 -11.34 -11.43 2.80
CA ALA A 118 -10.45 -10.32 2.50
C ALA A 118 -10.28 -10.13 0.99
N ALA A 119 -10.19 -11.22 0.22
CA ALA A 119 -10.13 -11.16 -1.24
C ALA A 119 -11.36 -10.43 -1.81
N LEU A 120 -12.55 -10.79 -1.37
CA LEU A 120 -13.81 -10.18 -1.79
C LEU A 120 -13.84 -8.69 -1.45
N LYS A 121 -13.52 -8.33 -0.20
CA LYS A 121 -13.46 -6.92 0.24
C LYS A 121 -12.59 -6.06 -0.68
N HIS A 122 -11.40 -6.55 -1.02
CA HIS A 122 -10.51 -5.82 -1.92
C HIS A 122 -11.01 -5.80 -3.37
N ALA A 123 -11.64 -6.88 -3.85
CA ALA A 123 -12.26 -6.92 -5.17
C ALA A 123 -13.41 -5.90 -5.29
N GLU A 124 -14.27 -5.79 -4.28
CA GLU A 124 -15.37 -4.82 -4.22
C GLU A 124 -14.88 -3.37 -4.18
N HIS A 125 -13.83 -3.09 -3.40
CA HIS A 125 -13.17 -1.77 -3.40
C HIS A 125 -12.60 -1.46 -4.79
N SER A 126 -11.95 -2.43 -5.45
CA SER A 126 -11.43 -2.24 -6.79
C SER A 126 -12.56 -1.95 -7.79
N LEU A 127 -13.69 -2.64 -7.70
CA LEU A 127 -14.86 -2.42 -8.54
C LEU A 127 -15.45 -1.02 -8.34
N THR A 128 -15.57 -0.59 -7.09
CA THR A 128 -16.04 0.75 -6.72
C THR A 128 -15.16 1.83 -7.35
N ILE A 129 -13.84 1.67 -7.27
CA ILE A 129 -12.91 2.60 -7.88
C ILE A 129 -12.99 2.54 -9.41
N ALA A 130 -13.06 1.35 -10.01
CA ALA A 130 -13.15 1.20 -11.46
C ALA A 130 -14.37 1.94 -12.04
N ARG A 131 -15.54 1.81 -11.39
CA ARG A 131 -16.78 2.53 -11.75
C ARG A 131 -16.69 4.05 -11.61
N SER A 132 -15.74 4.55 -10.83
CA SER A 132 -15.50 6.00 -10.70
C SER A 132 -14.58 6.56 -11.78
N ILE A 133 -13.82 5.70 -12.48
CA ILE A 133 -12.81 6.10 -13.47
C ILE A 133 -13.31 5.81 -14.89
N PHE A 134 -13.99 4.68 -15.08
CA PHE A 134 -14.37 4.16 -16.38
C PHE A 134 -15.89 4.13 -16.56
N ASP A 135 -16.32 4.11 -17.82
CA ASP A 135 -17.72 3.87 -18.16
C ASP A 135 -18.16 2.47 -17.68
N PRO A 136 -19.41 2.29 -17.21
CA PRO A 136 -19.90 0.98 -16.77
C PRO A 136 -19.79 -0.14 -17.82
N SER A 137 -19.76 0.19 -19.11
CA SER A 137 -19.59 -0.76 -20.20
C SER A 137 -18.14 -1.17 -20.48
N ASP A 138 -17.16 -0.50 -19.83
CA ASP A 138 -15.74 -0.76 -19.97
C ASP A 138 -15.38 -2.20 -19.61
N ILE A 139 -14.46 -2.79 -20.38
CA ILE A 139 -14.05 -4.17 -20.22
C ILE A 139 -13.44 -4.44 -18.85
N ASN A 140 -12.74 -3.46 -18.26
CA ASN A 140 -12.13 -3.60 -16.94
C ASN A 140 -13.20 -3.65 -15.85
N VAL A 141 -14.27 -2.85 -15.98
CA VAL A 141 -15.39 -2.86 -15.02
C VAL A 141 -16.10 -4.21 -15.06
N LYS A 142 -16.37 -4.74 -16.26
CA LYS A 142 -16.98 -6.07 -16.44
C LYS A 142 -16.09 -7.17 -15.86
N TYR A 143 -14.81 -7.17 -16.20
CA TYR A 143 -13.86 -8.15 -15.68
C TYR A 143 -13.82 -8.19 -14.15
N ILE A 144 -13.73 -7.03 -13.50
CA ILE A 144 -13.68 -6.97 -12.03
C ILE A 144 -15.03 -7.38 -11.43
N GLN A 145 -16.15 -7.02 -12.06
CA GLN A 145 -17.48 -7.44 -11.62
C GLN A 145 -17.65 -8.96 -11.66
N ASP A 146 -17.20 -9.61 -12.74
CA ASP A 146 -17.25 -11.07 -12.87
C ASP A 146 -16.38 -11.73 -11.79
N TYR A 147 -15.21 -11.16 -11.50
CA TYR A 147 -14.34 -11.62 -10.42
C TYR A 147 -15.00 -11.50 -9.03
N VAL A 148 -15.66 -10.38 -8.74
CA VAL A 148 -16.44 -10.19 -7.49
C VAL A 148 -17.55 -11.24 -7.38
N ASN A 149 -18.29 -11.50 -8.47
CA ASN A 149 -19.36 -12.49 -8.49
C ASN A 149 -18.83 -13.91 -8.22
N LEU A 150 -17.67 -14.25 -8.78
CA LEU A 150 -17.01 -15.53 -8.54
C LEU A 150 -16.67 -15.70 -7.05
N LEU A 151 -16.09 -14.69 -6.42
CA LEU A 151 -15.76 -14.73 -4.98
C LEU A 151 -17.01 -14.87 -4.10
N HIS A 152 -18.09 -14.12 -4.40
CA HIS A 152 -19.37 -14.30 -3.69
C HIS A 152 -19.93 -15.72 -3.80
N SER A 153 -19.87 -16.31 -5.00
CA SER A 153 -20.35 -17.68 -5.22
C SER A 153 -19.53 -18.71 -4.42
N THR A 154 -18.22 -18.48 -4.31
CA THR A 154 -17.29 -19.32 -3.55
C THR A 154 -17.56 -19.26 -2.06
N LEU A 155 -17.90 -18.09 -1.51
CA LEU A 155 -18.23 -17.90 -0.10
C LEU A 155 -19.63 -18.42 0.27
N SER A 156 -20.54 -18.50 -0.70
CA SER A 156 -21.91 -18.97 -0.51
C SER A 156 -22.07 -20.50 -0.62
N SER A 157 -21.00 -21.21 -1.01
CA SER A 157 -20.97 -22.66 -1.26
C SER A 157 -20.39 -23.43 -0.07
#